data_AF-A0A7S3TQU8-F1
#
_entry.id   AF-A0A7S3TQU8-F1
#
_cell.length_a   1.000
_cell.length_b   1.000
_cell.length_c   1.000
_cell.angle_alpha   90.00
_cell.angle_beta   90.00
_cell.angle_gamma   90.00
#
_symmetry.space_group_name_H-M   'P 1'
#
loop_
_entity.id
_entity.type
_entity.pdbx_description
1 polymer ?
#
loop_
_entity_poly.entity_id
_entity_poly.type
_entity_poly.pdbx_seq_one_letter_code
_entity_poly.pdbx_strand_id
1 'polypeptide(L)'
;NTVTLGRTRAKQFYAGDTEETRKQVMPVLFHGDASFAGQGVCYETMQLAHVTDFDVGGTIHVIINNQIGFTTDPVDDRSTLYCSDLGKAFSLPIFHCNGDDPPSVVAAFEMAAEWRQTFGTDVILDVICYRRFGHNETLNPDYTQPQLYQKIARHPRTEMVFSDRLIEMGVATKAELDAIKEDIWAAHEKYFIEADSYK
;
A
#
# COMPACT_ATOMS: atom_id res chain seq x y z
N ASN A 1 3.46 9.03 10.02
CA ASN A 1 4.67 9.08 9.18
C ASN A 1 5.91 9.38 10.00
N THR A 2 6.11 10.62 10.46
CA THR A 2 7.29 11.07 11.22
C THR A 2 7.63 10.23 12.46
N VAL A 3 6.63 9.76 13.23
CA VAL A 3 6.85 8.89 14.40
C VAL A 3 7.55 7.57 14.01
N THR A 4 7.18 6.98 12.87
CA THR A 4 7.81 5.75 12.37
C THR A 4 9.25 6.00 11.95
N LEU A 5 9.53 7.14 11.30
CA LEU A 5 10.91 7.53 10.96
C LEU A 5 11.74 7.75 12.22
N GLY A 6 11.21 8.47 13.22
CA GLY A 6 11.90 8.66 14.50
C GLY A 6 12.21 7.34 15.21
N ARG A 7 11.26 6.39 15.22
CA ARG A 7 11.51 5.04 15.77
C ARG A 7 12.59 4.28 14.98
N THR A 8 12.59 4.40 13.66
CA THR A 8 13.58 3.78 12.77
C THR A 8 14.96 4.36 13.04
N ARG A 9 15.05 5.69 13.09
CA ARG A 9 16.28 6.44 13.41
C ARG A 9 16.84 6.03 14.77
N ALA A 10 16.00 5.94 15.80
CA ALA A 10 16.42 5.48 17.12
C ALA A 10 16.99 4.05 17.08
N LYS A 11 16.35 3.13 16.36
CA LYS A 11 16.86 1.76 16.19
C LYS A 11 18.21 1.74 15.46
N GLN A 12 18.37 2.55 14.41
CA GLN A 12 19.65 2.69 13.69
C GLN A 12 20.75 3.24 14.62
N PHE A 13 20.43 4.25 15.43
CA PHE A 13 21.34 4.81 16.43
C PHE A 13 21.83 3.75 17.42
N TYR A 14 20.92 3.00 18.05
CA TYR A 14 21.30 1.93 18.99
C TYR A 14 22.00 0.74 18.32
N ALA A 15 21.86 0.59 17.00
CA ALA A 15 22.59 -0.40 16.22
C ALA A 15 23.99 0.07 15.77
N GLY A 16 24.39 1.30 16.10
CA GLY A 16 25.72 1.86 15.81
C GLY A 16 25.77 2.92 14.70
N ASP A 17 24.62 3.28 14.11
CA ASP A 17 24.46 4.34 13.10
C ASP A 17 25.47 4.31 11.95
N THR A 18 25.72 3.12 11.42
CA THR A 18 26.54 2.93 10.21
C THR A 18 25.66 2.86 8.97
N GLU A 19 26.24 3.07 7.79
CA GLU A 19 25.54 2.88 6.51
C GLU A 19 24.89 1.48 6.42
N GLU A 20 25.59 0.45 6.89
CA GLU A 20 25.08 -0.92 6.93
C GLU A 20 23.85 -1.05 7.85
N THR A 21 23.88 -0.44 9.04
CA THR A 21 22.73 -0.47 9.96
C THR A 21 21.51 0.27 9.39
N ARG A 22 21.74 1.31 8.59
CA ARG A 22 20.65 2.03 7.88
C ARG A 22 20.02 1.15 6.80
N LYS A 23 20.81 0.30 6.13
CA LYS A 23 20.29 -0.73 5.21
C LYS A 23 19.49 -1.82 5.93
N GLN A 24 19.87 -2.18 7.16
CA GLN A 24 19.22 -3.24 7.93
C GLN A 24 17.92 -2.81 8.64
N VAL A 25 17.77 -1.53 8.98
CA VAL A 25 16.56 -1.00 9.64
C VAL A 25 15.85 -0.03 8.71
N MET A 26 14.78 -0.49 8.07
CA MET A 26 14.03 0.26 7.06
C MET A 26 12.61 0.61 7.52
N PRO A 27 12.15 1.85 7.34
CA PRO A 27 10.75 2.20 7.51
C PRO A 27 9.94 1.87 6.24
N VAL A 28 8.74 1.36 6.46
CA VAL A 28 7.70 1.21 5.42
C VAL A 28 6.47 2.00 5.88
N LEU A 29 5.93 2.84 5.00
CA LEU A 29 4.79 3.69 5.29
C LEU A 29 3.64 3.42 4.32
N PHE A 30 2.46 3.10 4.85
CA PHE A 30 1.23 2.98 4.08
C PHE A 30 0.40 4.26 4.16
N HIS A 31 -0.18 4.66 3.03
CA HIS A 31 -0.98 5.88 2.89
C HIS A 31 -2.24 5.59 2.08
N GLY A 32 -3.30 6.40 2.28
CA GLY A 32 -4.39 6.53 1.30
C GLY A 32 -4.09 7.66 0.32
N ASP A 33 -4.56 7.57 -0.91
CA ASP A 33 -4.35 8.54 -2.00
C ASP A 33 -4.67 9.98 -1.59
N ALA A 34 -5.89 10.23 -1.13
CA ALA A 34 -6.32 11.57 -0.71
C ALA A 34 -5.47 12.12 0.46
N SER A 35 -5.17 11.28 1.45
CA SER A 35 -4.36 11.68 2.62
C SER A 35 -2.90 11.98 2.25
N PHE A 36 -2.33 11.22 1.32
CA PHE A 36 -0.96 11.40 0.89
C PHE A 36 -0.78 12.72 0.14
N ALA A 37 -1.72 13.06 -0.74
CA ALA A 37 -1.71 14.31 -1.50
C ALA A 37 -2.10 15.53 -0.64
N GLY A 38 -3.03 15.39 0.31
CA GLY A 38 -3.60 16.51 1.04
C GLY A 38 -2.92 16.89 2.36
N GLN A 39 -2.14 16.00 2.98
CA GLN A 39 -1.53 16.27 4.29
C GLN A 39 -0.08 16.74 4.16
N GLY A 40 0.20 17.98 4.59
CA GLY A 40 1.55 18.58 4.55
C GLY A 40 2.62 17.77 5.28
N VAL A 41 2.24 17.00 6.30
CA VAL A 41 3.18 16.11 7.02
C VAL A 41 3.80 15.04 6.11
N CYS A 42 3.16 14.65 5.00
CA CYS A 42 3.75 13.73 4.02
C CYS A 42 4.96 14.38 3.34
N TYR A 43 4.83 15.65 2.93
CA TYR A 43 5.94 16.43 2.37
C TYR A 43 7.04 16.62 3.42
N GLU A 44 6.67 17.10 4.61
CA GLU A 44 7.62 17.36 5.69
C GLU A 44 8.39 16.10 6.09
N THR A 45 7.76 14.92 6.05
CA THR A 45 8.43 13.64 6.31
C THR A 45 9.50 13.35 5.26
N MET A 46 9.19 13.47 3.97
CA MET A 46 10.16 13.21 2.89
C MET A 46 11.28 14.27 2.86
N GLN A 47 10.97 15.51 3.25
CA GLN A 47 11.94 16.60 3.36
C GLN A 47 13.05 16.32 4.39
N LEU A 48 12.82 15.40 5.34
CA LEU A 48 13.85 14.97 6.29
C LEU A 48 14.92 14.05 5.68
N ALA A 49 14.72 13.59 4.44
CA ALA A 49 15.75 12.85 3.71
C ALA A 49 17.05 13.67 3.67
N HIS A 50 18.17 13.01 3.97
CA HIS A 50 19.51 13.59 4.03
C HIS A 50 19.72 14.72 5.05
N VAL A 51 18.74 15.04 5.90
CA VAL A 51 18.95 15.93 7.04
C VAL A 51 19.71 15.17 8.13
N THR A 52 20.84 15.73 8.57
CA THR A 52 21.63 15.15 9.68
C THR A 52 20.73 14.84 10.86
N ASP A 53 20.92 13.67 11.46
CA ASP A 53 20.14 13.12 12.59
C ASP A 53 18.70 12.71 12.30
N PHE A 54 18.14 13.00 11.13
CA PHE A 54 16.80 12.53 10.72
C PHE A 54 16.83 11.50 9.59
N ASP A 55 17.91 11.49 8.81
CA ASP A 55 18.07 10.56 7.71
C ASP A 55 18.05 9.09 8.17
N VAL A 56 17.15 8.32 7.53
CA VAL A 56 16.92 6.89 7.78
C VAL A 56 17.41 6.00 6.64
N GLY A 57 18.08 6.55 5.63
CA GLY A 57 18.61 5.80 4.48
C GLY A 57 17.51 5.27 3.55
N GLY A 58 16.47 6.06 3.32
CA GLY A 58 15.38 5.74 2.42
C GLY A 58 14.21 5.00 3.06
N THR A 59 13.00 5.42 2.70
CA THR A 59 11.70 4.89 3.12
C THR A 59 10.95 4.29 1.93
N ILE A 60 10.30 3.14 2.11
CA ILE A 60 9.35 2.62 1.12
C ILE A 60 7.96 3.18 1.43
N HIS A 61 7.40 3.96 0.52
CA HIS A 61 6.05 4.50 0.61
C HIS A 61 5.12 3.66 -0.26
N VAL A 62 4.04 3.16 0.33
CA VAL A 62 2.99 2.42 -0.36
C VAL A 62 1.70 3.23 -0.28
N ILE A 63 1.19 3.68 -1.42
CA ILE A 63 -0.09 4.37 -1.50
C ILE A 63 -1.13 3.35 -1.96
N ILE A 64 -2.13 3.13 -1.12
CA ILE A 64 -3.33 2.36 -1.47
C ILE A 64 -4.29 3.33 -2.17
N ASN A 65 -4.13 3.43 -3.48
CA ASN A 65 -4.86 4.37 -4.31
C ASN A 65 -6.16 3.74 -4.79
N ASN A 66 -7.17 3.78 -3.93
CA ASN A 66 -8.51 3.29 -4.24
C ASN A 66 -9.38 4.30 -5.01
N GLN A 67 -8.76 5.42 -5.42
CA GLN A 67 -9.32 6.48 -6.25
C GLN A 67 -10.49 7.24 -5.60
N ILE A 68 -10.56 7.28 -4.26
CA ILE A 68 -11.61 8.00 -3.53
C ILE A 68 -11.25 8.30 -2.06
N GLY A 69 -11.23 9.58 -1.70
CA GLY A 69 -11.09 10.04 -0.32
C GLY A 69 -12.45 10.23 0.37
N PHE A 70 -12.92 9.27 1.17
CA PHE A 70 -14.29 9.29 1.74
C PHE A 70 -15.36 9.32 0.64
N THR A 71 -15.87 10.52 0.30
CA THR A 71 -16.82 10.81 -0.80
C THR A 71 -16.25 11.82 -1.79
N THR A 72 -14.96 12.14 -1.73
CA THR A 72 -14.28 13.12 -2.56
C THR A 72 -13.58 12.42 -3.71
N ASP A 73 -13.82 12.91 -4.92
CA ASP A 73 -13.15 12.40 -6.12
C ASP A 73 -11.70 12.89 -6.19
N PRO A 74 -10.81 12.13 -6.84
CA PRO A 74 -9.43 12.51 -7.14
C PRO A 74 -9.21 13.93 -7.67
N VAL A 75 -10.14 14.46 -8.46
CA VAL A 75 -10.01 15.80 -9.04
C VAL A 75 -10.19 16.91 -8.01
N ASP A 76 -10.81 16.59 -6.87
CA ASP A 76 -11.11 17.52 -5.79
C ASP A 76 -10.18 17.35 -4.57
N ASP A 77 -9.39 16.26 -4.50
CA ASP A 77 -8.45 16.01 -3.40
C ASP A 77 -7.00 16.44 -3.68
N ARG A 78 -6.64 16.68 -4.95
CA ARG A 78 -5.29 17.07 -5.37
C ARG A 78 -5.28 17.95 -6.62
N SER A 79 -4.20 18.70 -6.78
CA SER A 79 -4.00 19.61 -7.93
C SER A 79 -3.09 19.04 -9.03
N THR A 80 -2.70 17.77 -8.92
CA THR A 80 -1.78 17.09 -9.85
C THR A 80 -2.38 15.79 -10.36
N LEU A 81 -1.73 15.15 -11.33
CA LEU A 81 -2.30 13.97 -11.99
C LEU A 81 -2.31 12.75 -11.05
N TYR A 82 -1.18 12.48 -10.41
CA TYR A 82 -1.02 11.33 -9.52
C TYR A 82 -0.96 11.78 -8.06
N CYS A 83 -1.55 10.99 -7.16
CA CYS A 83 -1.41 11.21 -5.72
C CYS A 83 0.07 11.15 -5.30
N SER A 84 0.88 10.35 -5.97
CA SER A 84 2.33 10.20 -5.75
C SER A 84 3.18 11.37 -6.23
N ASP A 85 2.62 12.38 -6.91
CA ASP A 85 3.38 13.50 -7.48
C ASP A 85 4.16 14.31 -6.44
N LEU A 86 3.79 14.21 -5.15
CA LEU A 86 4.56 14.78 -4.04
C LEU A 86 6.02 14.28 -4.02
N GLY A 87 6.27 13.02 -4.42
CA GLY A 87 7.61 12.46 -4.51
C GLY A 87 8.50 13.13 -5.57
N LYS A 88 7.90 13.80 -6.58
CA LYS A 88 8.65 14.50 -7.62
C LYS A 88 9.44 15.69 -7.07
N ALA A 89 8.99 16.30 -5.97
CA ALA A 89 9.73 17.36 -5.29
C ALA A 89 11.13 16.90 -4.81
N PHE A 90 11.29 15.60 -4.59
CA PHE A 90 12.54 14.97 -4.12
C PHE A 90 13.17 14.05 -5.17
N SER A 91 12.70 14.09 -6.42
CA SER A 91 13.17 13.23 -7.52
C SER A 91 13.10 11.72 -7.21
N LEU A 92 12.09 11.30 -6.45
CA LEU A 92 11.93 9.89 -6.08
C LEU A 92 11.48 9.05 -7.28
N PRO A 93 11.93 7.79 -7.40
CA PRO A 93 11.29 6.83 -8.29
C PRO A 93 9.84 6.56 -7.84
N ILE A 94 8.94 6.43 -8.81
CA ILE A 94 7.52 6.17 -8.59
C ILE A 94 7.11 5.01 -9.48
N PHE A 95 6.63 3.93 -8.87
CA PHE A 95 6.07 2.78 -9.58
C PHE A 95 4.55 2.79 -9.45
N HIS A 96 3.87 3.00 -10.57
CA HIS A 96 2.42 2.85 -10.65
C HIS A 96 2.11 1.41 -11.05
N CYS A 97 1.36 0.68 -10.23
CA CYS A 97 1.03 -0.71 -10.48
C CYS A 97 -0.48 -0.94 -10.39
N ASN A 98 -0.99 -1.82 -11.25
CA ASN A 98 -2.39 -2.22 -11.25
C ASN A 98 -2.61 -3.25 -10.14
N GLY A 99 -3.45 -2.92 -9.16
CA GLY A 99 -3.79 -3.81 -8.05
C GLY A 99 -4.48 -5.11 -8.48
N ASP A 100 -5.07 -5.17 -9.68
CA ASP A 100 -5.64 -6.40 -10.25
C ASP A 100 -4.62 -7.33 -10.91
N ASP A 101 -3.33 -6.97 -10.92
CA ASP A 101 -2.23 -7.83 -11.37
C ASP A 101 -1.22 -8.09 -10.22
N PRO A 102 -1.51 -9.04 -9.31
CA PRO A 102 -0.65 -9.29 -8.15
C PRO A 102 0.82 -9.57 -8.49
N PRO A 103 1.19 -10.32 -9.54
CA PRO A 103 2.58 -10.45 -9.97
C PRO A 103 3.29 -9.13 -10.26
N SER A 104 2.60 -8.18 -10.90
CA SER A 104 3.16 -6.85 -11.20
C SER A 104 3.30 -5.99 -9.94
N VAL A 105 2.39 -6.13 -8.97
CA VAL A 105 2.54 -5.52 -7.65
C VAL A 105 3.78 -6.09 -6.95
N VAL A 106 3.96 -7.42 -6.93
CA VAL A 106 5.15 -8.07 -6.35
C VAL A 106 6.43 -7.54 -6.99
N ALA A 107 6.50 -7.51 -8.33
CA ALA A 107 7.67 -7.01 -9.05
C ALA A 107 7.98 -5.53 -8.72
N ALA A 108 6.96 -4.70 -8.55
CA ALA A 108 7.14 -3.31 -8.13
C ALA A 108 7.73 -3.22 -6.71
N PHE A 109 7.24 -4.04 -5.77
CA PHE A 109 7.79 -4.11 -4.41
C PHE A 109 9.23 -4.62 -4.36
N GLU A 110 9.56 -5.63 -5.16
CA GLU A 110 10.94 -6.13 -5.31
C GLU A 110 11.87 -5.03 -5.83
N MET A 111 11.46 -4.35 -6.91
CA MET A 111 12.21 -3.21 -7.47
C MET A 111 12.37 -2.07 -6.46
N ALA A 112 11.34 -1.75 -5.67
CA ALA A 112 11.42 -0.73 -4.64
C ALA A 112 12.39 -1.11 -3.52
N ALA A 113 12.39 -2.37 -3.09
CA ALA A 113 13.33 -2.88 -2.10
C ALA A 113 14.77 -2.83 -2.62
N GLU A 114 15.01 -3.29 -3.86
CA GLU A 114 16.33 -3.22 -4.50
C GLU A 114 16.82 -1.78 -4.67
N TRP A 115 15.94 -0.88 -5.13
CA TRP A 115 16.25 0.54 -5.27
C TRP A 115 16.69 1.13 -3.94
N ARG A 116 15.88 0.95 -2.89
CA ARG A 116 16.16 1.47 -1.55
C ARG A 116 17.48 0.93 -1.03
N GLN A 117 17.74 -0.37 -1.17
CA GLN A 117 19.00 -0.99 -0.72
C GLN A 117 20.23 -0.49 -1.49
N THR A 118 20.07 -0.20 -2.78
CA THR A 118 21.16 0.24 -3.65
C THR A 118 21.47 1.73 -3.45
N PHE A 119 20.45 2.58 -3.39
CA PHE A 119 20.60 4.04 -3.44
C PHE A 119 20.37 4.73 -2.09
N GLY A 120 19.74 4.08 -1.11
CA GLY A 120 19.48 4.67 0.20
C GLY A 120 18.52 5.87 0.16
N THR A 121 17.63 5.91 -0.83
CA THR A 121 16.64 6.98 -1.02
C THR A 121 15.21 6.45 -0.93
N ASP A 122 14.26 7.36 -0.69
CA ASP A 122 12.85 7.02 -0.66
C ASP A 122 12.36 6.52 -2.03
N VAL A 123 11.34 5.68 -2.03
CA VAL A 123 10.68 5.14 -3.23
C VAL A 123 9.18 5.04 -3.00
N ILE A 124 8.39 5.37 -4.02
CA ILE A 124 6.93 5.34 -3.94
C ILE A 124 6.37 4.22 -4.82
N LEU A 125 5.50 3.41 -4.22
CA LEU A 125 4.63 2.45 -4.87
C LEU A 125 3.20 3.01 -4.84
N ASP A 126 2.67 3.37 -6.00
CA ASP A 126 1.27 3.77 -6.18
C ASP A 126 0.47 2.56 -6.67
N VAL A 127 -0.22 1.90 -5.75
CA VAL A 127 -1.03 0.71 -6.02
C VAL A 127 -2.44 1.15 -6.36
N ILE A 128 -2.75 1.17 -7.66
CA ILE A 128 -4.04 1.62 -8.19
C ILE A 128 -5.04 0.48 -8.03
N CYS A 129 -6.08 0.71 -7.23
CA CYS A 129 -7.10 -0.26 -6.91
C CYS A 129 -8.49 0.41 -6.81
N TYR A 130 -9.42 -0.22 -6.09
CA TYR A 130 -10.75 0.30 -5.84
C TYR A 130 -11.22 -0.06 -4.44
N ARG A 131 -12.18 0.70 -3.90
CA ARG A 131 -12.83 0.40 -2.62
C ARG A 131 -14.16 -0.31 -2.88
N ARG A 132 -14.29 -1.56 -2.43
CA ARG A 132 -15.48 -2.40 -2.74
C ARG A 132 -16.76 -1.88 -2.10
N PHE A 133 -16.67 -1.36 -0.89
CA PHE A 133 -17.79 -0.85 -0.10
C PHE A 133 -17.64 0.67 0.15
N GLY A 134 -18.55 1.25 0.93
CA GLY A 134 -18.41 2.64 1.38
C GLY A 134 -17.12 2.89 2.16
N HIS A 135 -16.90 4.14 2.60
CA HIS A 135 -15.70 4.48 3.38
C HIS A 135 -15.58 3.64 4.66
N ASN A 136 -16.73 3.25 5.22
CA ASN A 136 -16.87 2.09 6.06
C ASN A 136 -17.99 1.20 5.49
N GLU A 137 -18.11 -0.02 6.01
CA GLU A 137 -18.99 -1.08 5.49
C GLU A 137 -20.48 -0.76 5.64
N THR A 138 -20.84 0.19 6.50
CA THR A 138 -22.24 0.60 6.76
C THR A 138 -22.69 1.78 5.90
N LEU A 139 -21.75 2.48 5.25
CA LEU A 139 -22.06 3.61 4.39
C LEU A 139 -22.39 3.15 2.98
N ASN A 140 -23.45 3.75 2.41
CA ASN A 140 -23.79 3.56 1.01
C ASN A 140 -23.08 4.63 0.15
N PRO A 141 -22.10 4.24 -0.69
CA PRO A 141 -21.37 5.18 -1.53
C PRO A 141 -22.13 5.61 -2.80
N ASP A 142 -23.24 4.97 -3.15
CA ASP A 142 -24.05 5.31 -4.33
C ASP A 142 -24.65 6.72 -4.24
N TYR A 143 -24.74 7.30 -3.03
CA TYR A 143 -25.24 8.66 -2.83
C TYR A 143 -24.34 9.73 -3.47
N THR A 144 -23.03 9.47 -3.54
CA THR A 144 -22.03 10.44 -4.00
C THR A 144 -21.23 9.94 -5.20
N GLN A 145 -21.00 8.63 -5.34
CA GLN A 145 -20.23 8.02 -6.42
C GLN A 145 -20.99 6.92 -7.21
N PRO A 146 -22.23 7.16 -7.67
CA PRO A 146 -23.07 6.11 -8.28
C PRO A 146 -22.45 5.48 -9.52
N GLN A 147 -21.77 6.26 -10.37
CA GLN A 147 -21.17 5.75 -11.60
C GLN A 147 -19.95 4.85 -11.33
N LEU A 148 -19.13 5.21 -10.34
CA LEU A 148 -17.96 4.42 -9.95
C LEU A 148 -18.41 3.10 -9.33
N TYR A 149 -19.35 3.13 -8.40
CA TYR A 149 -19.80 1.91 -7.71
C TYR A 149 -20.62 0.97 -8.60
N GLN A 150 -21.31 1.48 -9.63
CA GLN A 150 -21.86 0.64 -10.68
C GLN A 150 -20.80 -0.14 -11.46
N LYS A 151 -19.62 0.46 -11.71
CA LYS A 151 -18.49 -0.25 -12.35
C LYS A 151 -17.89 -1.29 -11.40
N ILE A 152 -17.62 -0.90 -10.16
CA ILE A 152 -17.06 -1.78 -9.12
C ILE A 152 -17.97 -3.00 -8.88
N ALA A 153 -19.29 -2.81 -8.85
CA ALA A 153 -20.25 -3.90 -8.64
C ALA A 153 -20.22 -4.95 -9.76
N ARG A 154 -19.89 -4.54 -11.00
CA ARG A 154 -19.77 -5.43 -12.17
C ARG A 154 -18.37 -6.03 -12.32
N HIS A 155 -17.37 -5.45 -11.66
CA HIS A 155 -15.99 -5.92 -11.75
C HIS A 155 -15.80 -7.16 -10.87
N PRO A 156 -15.25 -8.27 -11.41
CA PRO A 156 -14.84 -9.41 -10.59
C PRO A 156 -13.85 -8.96 -9.53
N ARG A 157 -13.88 -9.61 -8.37
CA ARG A 157 -12.92 -9.30 -7.33
C ARG A 157 -11.51 -9.72 -7.75
N THR A 158 -10.49 -9.04 -7.25
CA THR A 158 -9.09 -9.27 -7.63
C THR A 158 -8.65 -10.71 -7.42
N GLU A 159 -9.13 -11.38 -6.36
CA GLU A 159 -8.82 -12.79 -6.13
C GLU A 159 -9.39 -13.70 -7.22
N MET A 160 -10.56 -13.37 -7.78
CA MET A 160 -11.16 -14.14 -8.87
C MET A 160 -10.40 -13.90 -10.18
N VAL A 161 -10.07 -12.64 -10.49
CA VAL A 161 -9.27 -12.28 -11.67
C VAL A 161 -7.95 -13.07 -11.68
N PHE A 162 -7.26 -13.11 -10.54
CA PHE A 162 -5.99 -13.81 -10.45
C PHE A 162 -6.15 -15.34 -10.42
N SER A 163 -7.18 -15.86 -9.74
CA SER A 163 -7.49 -17.30 -9.72
C SER A 163 -7.77 -17.84 -11.12
N ASP A 164 -8.60 -17.14 -11.89
CA ASP A 164 -8.96 -17.55 -13.25
C ASP A 164 -7.71 -17.58 -14.15
N ARG A 165 -6.83 -16.59 -14.03
CA ARG A 165 -5.53 -16.55 -14.73
C ARG A 165 -4.64 -17.74 -14.37
N LEU A 166 -4.55 -18.12 -13.09
CA LEU A 166 -3.74 -19.27 -12.66
C LEU A 166 -4.27 -20.59 -13.24
N ILE A 167 -5.60 -20.74 -13.31
CA ILE A 167 -6.25 -21.90 -13.92
C ILE A 167 -5.99 -21.94 -15.43
N GLU A 168 -6.16 -20.81 -16.12
CA GLU A 168 -5.88 -20.69 -17.55
C GLU A 168 -4.42 -21.03 -17.89
N MET A 169 -3.48 -20.65 -17.02
CA MET A 169 -2.06 -20.99 -17.15
C MET A 169 -1.73 -22.44 -16.77
N GLY A 170 -2.68 -23.20 -16.22
CA GLY A 170 -2.46 -24.57 -15.73
C GLY A 170 -1.55 -24.65 -14.50
N VAL A 171 -1.37 -23.54 -13.77
CA VAL A 171 -0.51 -23.47 -12.58
C VAL A 171 -1.24 -23.99 -11.34
N ALA A 172 -2.56 -23.84 -11.31
CA ALA A 172 -3.43 -24.33 -10.24
C ALA A 172 -4.76 -24.83 -10.80
N THR A 173 -5.42 -25.73 -10.09
CA THR A 173 -6.78 -26.17 -10.39
C THR A 173 -7.79 -25.44 -9.52
N LYS A 174 -9.04 -25.38 -9.98
CA LYS A 174 -10.13 -24.79 -9.20
C LYS A 174 -10.30 -25.47 -7.83
N ALA A 175 -10.16 -26.79 -7.78
CA ALA A 175 -10.26 -27.55 -6.54
C ALA A 175 -9.17 -27.17 -5.52
N GLU A 176 -7.94 -26.95 -5.97
CA GLU A 176 -6.85 -26.49 -5.09
C GLU A 176 -7.11 -25.07 -4.56
N LEU A 177 -7.57 -24.15 -5.41
CA LEU A 177 -7.88 -22.77 -5.00
C LEU A 177 -9.09 -22.69 -4.06
N ASP A 178 -10.12 -23.50 -4.28
CA ASP A 178 -11.29 -23.57 -3.41
C ASP A 178 -10.92 -24.20 -2.05
N ALA A 179 -10.08 -25.24 -2.03
CA ALA A 179 -9.55 -25.81 -0.78
C ALA A 179 -8.77 -24.79 0.06
N ILE A 180 -7.92 -23.95 -0.57
CA ILE A 180 -7.21 -22.86 0.13
C ILE A 180 -8.21 -21.89 0.79
N LYS A 181 -9.29 -21.53 0.10
CA LYS A 181 -10.32 -20.63 0.66
C LYS A 181 -11.04 -21.27 1.86
N GLU A 182 -11.40 -22.54 1.75
CA GLU A 182 -12.05 -23.29 2.82
C GLU A 182 -11.15 -23.39 4.05
N ASP A 183 -9.85 -23.68 3.86
CA ASP A 183 -8.87 -23.76 4.94
C ASP A 183 -8.72 -22.41 5.67
N ILE A 184 -8.64 -21.30 4.93
CA ILE A 184 -8.57 -19.95 5.51
C ILE A 184 -9.84 -19.66 6.32
N TRP A 185 -11.01 -20.02 5.80
CA TRP A 185 -12.27 -19.76 6.47
C TRP A 185 -12.44 -20.61 7.74
N ALA A 186 -12.06 -21.88 7.67
CA ALA A 186 -12.05 -22.77 8.83
C ALA A 186 -11.09 -22.28 9.92
N ALA A 187 -9.92 -21.75 9.54
CA ALA A 187 -8.99 -21.15 10.48
C ALA A 187 -9.57 -19.91 11.15
N HIS A 188 -10.20 -19.00 10.39
CA HIS A 188 -10.85 -17.82 10.95
C HIS A 188 -12.00 -18.16 11.90
N GLU A 189 -12.85 -19.13 11.54
CA GLU A 189 -13.95 -19.59 12.40
C GLU A 189 -13.41 -20.17 13.72
N LYS A 190 -12.37 -21.00 13.64
CA LYS A 190 -11.70 -21.54 14.82
C LYS A 190 -11.19 -20.41 15.74
N TYR A 191 -10.48 -19.43 15.19
CA TYR A 191 -9.95 -18.32 15.99
C TYR A 191 -11.05 -17.43 16.56
N PHE A 192 -12.14 -17.24 15.82
CA PHE A 192 -13.31 -16.50 16.32
C PHE A 192 -13.90 -17.18 17.56
N ILE A 193 -14.07 -18.50 17.53
CA ILE A 193 -14.56 -19.28 18.70
C ILE A 193 -13.55 -19.25 19.85
N GLU A 194 -12.25 -19.41 19.57
CA GLU A 194 -11.21 -19.40 20.60
C GLU A 194 -11.08 -18.04 21.30
N ALA A 195 -11.38 -16.94 20.59
CA ALA A 195 -11.31 -15.58 21.11
C ALA A 195 -12.21 -15.35 22.34
N ASP A 196 -13.35 -16.03 22.45
CA ASP A 196 -14.23 -15.96 23.63
C ASP A 196 -13.54 -16.42 24.92
N SER A 197 -12.51 -17.26 24.80
CA SER A 197 -11.74 -17.81 25.91
C SER A 197 -10.34 -17.19 26.06
N TYR A 198 -9.94 -16.32 25.13
CA TYR A 198 -8.62 -15.69 25.10
C TYR A 198 -8.54 -14.57 26.15
N LYS A 199 -7.50 -14.61 26.99
CA LYS A 199 -7.22 -13.61 28.04
C LYS A 199 -6.05 -12.73 27.69
#